data_AF-A0A7C5D215-F1
#
_entry.id   AF-A0A7C5D215-F1
#
_cell.length_a   1.000
_cell.length_b   1.000
_cell.length_c   1.000
_cell.angle_alpha   90.00
_cell.angle_beta   90.00
_cell.angle_gamma   90.00
#
_symmetry.space_group_name_H-M   'P 1'
#
loop_
_entity.id
_entity.type
_entity.pdbx_description
1 polymer ?
#
loop_
_entity_poly.entity_id
_entity_poly.type
_entity_poly.pdbx_seq_one_letter_code
_entity_poly.pdbx_strand_id
1 'polypeptide(L)'
;MPVMESLLHNPGLYNAGETMRQTVTIKAPLGGIIYPIEAVPDPVFSRKMVGDGLSIDPTTSTLCAPIDGIVTQLHRAHHAITVTHSSGLEVMLHIGLETVGLKSEGFKAYVTQGQHVSAGERLIDFDMDFVATHAVSLLTEIVLSSSEQISSIEKAEGTAVCCQSTLMRVSLAETSLSGLPREAHHSHVSEILIIPNATGIHARPAAILADKAKAFEAQITLLKGDASANAKSITSILSLDISYGDRVQLSAAGSDAKEAIAKILPLIQEGLGDKESPPPIPLSSAATKAQTRGPSAQNSDPNLLSGLVASPGIAIGVAVQLGEESFDFSEEAQDSQEENKRLESSRERAKEALEALEISLKKHSDASKAAIFAAHRELLDDPELIRKAKQMINRGKSAEYAWQQACESDAMQLERLSNKVLAERANDLRDVSKRILRLLTGKSPHRPHLPNNAILISEAFTPSFVAGIDTGKVKGFCTTTGGTTSHIAIIARSLGLPALAGTQEAARDIPDGTTVVLDGERGELRVSPSESMIQKVREREHTIRTEKSRDLKAAHKPALTIDGRRIEVVANIGGIKDAAESVKLG
;
A
#
# COMPACT_ATOMS: atom_id res chain seq x y z
N MET A 1 36.28 67.39 52.39
CA MET A 1 35.93 68.28 51.26
C MET A 1 36.17 67.52 49.97
N PRO A 2 35.17 67.48 49.08
CA PRO A 2 34.21 66.36 49.03
C PRO A 2 34.00 65.88 47.56
N VAL A 3 33.17 64.90 47.16
CA VAL A 3 31.82 64.41 47.53
C VAL A 3 31.73 62.94 47.00
N MET A 4 31.59 61.92 47.86
CA MET A 4 30.38 61.10 48.15
C MET A 4 29.76 60.39 46.94
N GLU A 5 29.83 59.06 46.81
CA GLU A 5 29.15 57.95 47.56
C GLU A 5 27.88 57.43 46.87
N SER A 6 27.87 56.13 46.56
CA SER A 6 26.91 55.11 47.06
C SER A 6 27.01 53.86 46.17
N LEU A 7 27.58 52.77 46.66
CA LEU A 7 26.96 51.68 47.44
C LEU A 7 26.13 50.71 46.59
N LEU A 8 26.77 49.57 46.30
CA LEU A 8 26.31 48.18 46.57
C LEU A 8 25.09 47.57 45.83
N HIS A 9 25.35 46.33 45.39
CA HIS A 9 24.43 45.18 45.16
C HIS A 9 23.57 45.17 43.89
N ASN A 10 23.86 44.29 42.92
CA ASN A 10 23.45 42.86 42.87
C ASN A 10 23.58 42.37 41.41
N PRO A 11 24.21 41.20 41.10
CA PRO A 11 24.22 40.66 39.75
C PRO A 11 22.92 39.87 39.53
N GLY A 12 22.02 40.38 38.71
CA GLY A 12 20.79 39.67 38.39
C GLY A 12 20.01 40.30 37.25
N LEU A 13 19.55 39.44 36.34
CA LEU A 13 18.55 39.65 35.30
C LEU A 13 19.06 40.32 34.01
N TYR A 14 19.72 39.52 33.17
CA TYR A 14 19.51 39.66 31.72
C TYR A 14 18.03 39.34 31.45
N ASN A 15 17.29 40.36 31.01
CA ASN A 15 15.89 40.27 30.66
C ASN A 15 15.66 39.22 29.56
N ALA A 16 14.53 38.53 29.70
CA ALA A 16 14.01 37.50 28.81
C ALA A 16 14.09 37.91 27.32
N GLY A 17 14.58 37.00 26.49
CA GLY A 17 14.54 37.16 25.04
C GLY A 17 13.10 37.20 24.54
N GLU A 18 12.71 38.32 23.95
CA GLU A 18 11.52 38.38 23.11
C GLU A 18 11.75 37.50 21.86
N THR A 19 10.96 36.44 21.78
CA THR A 19 11.00 35.43 20.72
C THR A 19 10.24 35.96 19.49
N MET A 20 10.94 36.32 18.41
CA MET A 20 10.31 36.77 17.16
C MET A 20 9.82 35.57 16.32
N ARG A 21 8.54 35.23 16.40
CA ARG A 21 7.89 34.24 15.49
C ARG A 21 7.77 34.82 14.09
N GLN A 22 8.33 34.14 13.08
CA GLN A 22 8.19 34.56 11.69
C GLN A 22 6.74 34.34 11.21
N THR A 23 6.07 35.43 10.83
CA THR A 23 4.70 35.40 10.31
C THR A 23 4.71 35.73 8.82
N VAL A 24 4.10 34.86 8.02
CA VAL A 24 3.98 34.98 6.57
C VAL A 24 2.53 35.28 6.20
N THR A 25 2.31 36.24 5.31
CA THR A 25 0.97 36.66 4.88
C THR A 25 0.67 36.15 3.49
N ILE A 26 -0.46 35.45 3.32
CA ILE A 26 -0.94 34.93 2.04
C ILE A 26 -2.06 35.85 1.55
N LYS A 27 -1.88 36.46 0.38
CA LYS A 27 -2.90 37.28 -0.28
C LYS A 27 -3.88 36.43 -1.07
N ALA A 28 -5.10 36.93 -1.23
CA ALA A 28 -6.10 36.27 -2.05
C ALA A 28 -5.65 36.26 -3.53
N PRO A 29 -5.47 35.07 -4.14
CA PRO A 29 -5.01 34.96 -5.52
C PRO A 29 -6.13 35.21 -6.54
N LEU A 30 -7.39 35.28 -6.07
CA LEU A 30 -8.60 35.56 -6.83
C LEU A 30 -9.53 36.47 -6.02
N GLY A 31 -10.43 37.19 -6.70
CA GLY A 31 -11.60 37.78 -6.09
C GLY A 31 -12.72 36.73 -6.01
N GLY A 32 -13.55 36.76 -4.97
CA GLY A 32 -14.60 35.76 -4.80
C GLY A 32 -15.12 35.60 -3.38
N ILE A 33 -15.98 34.59 -3.17
CA ILE A 33 -16.48 34.22 -1.84
C ILE A 33 -15.50 33.21 -1.24
N ILE A 34 -15.06 33.44 0.00
CA ILE A 34 -14.16 32.55 0.73
C ILE A 34 -14.98 31.44 1.38
N TYR A 35 -14.57 30.20 1.14
CA TYR A 35 -15.12 29.01 1.77
C TYR A 35 -14.08 28.35 2.68
N PRO A 36 -14.50 27.82 3.85
CA PRO A 36 -13.63 26.94 4.62
C PRO A 36 -13.29 25.71 3.78
N ILE A 37 -12.03 25.25 3.86
CA ILE A 37 -11.57 24.12 3.05
C ILE A 37 -12.41 22.86 3.31
N GLU A 38 -12.94 22.71 4.53
CA GLU A 38 -13.83 21.64 4.96
C GLU A 38 -15.18 21.59 4.21
N ALA A 39 -15.59 22.70 3.59
CA ALA A 39 -16.84 22.78 2.82
C ALA A 39 -16.66 22.47 1.32
N VAL A 40 -15.43 22.22 0.87
CA VAL A 40 -15.14 21.87 -0.52
C VAL A 40 -15.70 20.46 -0.82
N PRO A 41 -16.47 20.25 -1.91
CA PRO A 41 -17.09 18.97 -2.23
C PRO A 41 -16.10 17.95 -2.85
N ASP A 42 -14.89 17.88 -2.29
CA ASP A 42 -13.85 16.91 -2.64
C ASP A 42 -13.17 16.43 -1.33
N PRO A 43 -13.14 15.12 -1.04
CA PRO A 43 -12.53 14.57 0.16
C PRO A 43 -11.02 14.84 0.32
N VAL A 44 -10.28 15.05 -0.76
CA VAL A 44 -8.83 15.36 -0.73
C VAL A 44 -8.60 16.72 -0.06
N PHE A 45 -9.42 17.71 -0.42
CA PHE A 45 -9.33 19.07 0.13
C PHE A 45 -10.09 19.20 1.46
N SER A 46 -11.34 18.72 1.55
CA SER A 46 -12.16 18.86 2.77
C SER A 46 -11.61 18.13 3.99
N ARG A 47 -10.85 17.05 3.78
CA ARG A 47 -10.14 16.34 4.85
C ARG A 47 -8.68 16.78 5.01
N LYS A 48 -8.25 17.84 4.32
CA LYS A 48 -6.91 18.42 4.39
C LYS A 48 -5.79 17.43 4.07
N MET A 49 -6.04 16.45 3.18
CA MET A 49 -5.09 15.39 2.86
C MET A 49 -3.82 15.93 2.19
N VAL A 50 -3.95 17.05 1.46
CA VAL A 50 -2.86 17.74 0.74
C VAL A 50 -2.35 19.00 1.46
N GLY A 51 -2.91 19.31 2.63
CA GLY A 51 -2.59 20.51 3.42
C GLY A 51 -3.83 21.25 3.93
N ASP A 52 -3.62 22.17 4.86
CA ASP A 52 -4.69 23.06 5.35
C ASP A 52 -4.75 24.35 4.52
N GLY A 53 -5.91 24.99 4.40
CA GLY A 53 -6.10 26.13 3.53
C GLY A 53 -7.50 26.73 3.56
N LEU A 54 -7.83 27.41 2.46
CA LEU A 54 -9.14 27.98 2.16
C LEU A 54 -9.47 27.75 0.69
N SER A 55 -10.76 27.81 0.37
CA SER A 55 -11.26 27.80 -1.01
C SER A 55 -11.83 29.16 -1.37
N ILE A 56 -11.80 29.53 -2.64
CA ILE A 56 -12.50 30.71 -3.17
C ILE A 56 -13.42 30.27 -4.30
N ASP A 57 -14.70 30.64 -4.23
CA ASP A 57 -15.60 30.65 -5.38
C ASP A 57 -15.37 31.93 -6.19
N PRO A 58 -14.70 31.84 -7.35
CA PRO A 58 -14.08 33.01 -7.95
C PRO A 58 -15.09 33.89 -8.70
N THR A 59 -14.86 35.20 -8.65
CA THR A 59 -15.53 36.23 -9.47
C THR A 59 -14.57 36.88 -10.47
N THR A 60 -13.31 36.45 -10.48
CA THR A 60 -12.26 36.90 -11.39
C THR A 60 -11.61 35.71 -12.08
N SER A 61 -11.20 35.88 -13.33
CA SER A 61 -10.69 34.81 -14.21
C SER A 61 -9.15 34.74 -14.31
N THR A 62 -8.43 35.47 -13.46
CA THR A 62 -6.97 35.54 -13.46
C THR A 62 -6.42 35.21 -12.08
N LEU A 63 -5.77 34.05 -11.97
CA LEU A 63 -5.08 33.59 -10.78
C LEU A 63 -3.75 34.36 -10.64
N CYS A 64 -3.59 35.06 -9.53
CA CYS A 64 -2.38 35.80 -9.20
C CYS A 64 -1.57 35.09 -8.10
N ALA A 65 -0.28 35.41 -8.01
CA ALA A 65 0.60 34.88 -6.98
C ALA A 65 0.15 35.36 -5.59
N PRO A 66 -0.14 34.47 -4.65
CA PRO A 66 -0.61 34.87 -3.32
C PRO A 66 0.55 35.33 -2.42
N ILE A 67 1.79 35.08 -2.81
CA ILE A 67 3.01 35.38 -2.07
C ILE A 67 4.20 35.52 -3.03
N ASP A 68 5.26 36.22 -2.59
CA ASP A 68 6.56 36.20 -3.25
C ASP A 68 7.18 34.79 -3.17
N GLY A 69 7.78 34.30 -4.25
CA GLY A 69 8.40 32.97 -4.21
C GLY A 69 8.90 32.46 -5.54
N ILE A 70 9.22 31.18 -5.57
CA ILE A 70 9.59 30.44 -6.78
C ILE A 70 8.43 29.52 -7.15
N VAL A 71 8.05 29.50 -8.43
CA VAL A 71 7.12 28.51 -8.97
C VAL A 71 7.82 27.15 -8.97
N THR A 72 7.58 26.33 -7.95
CA THR A 72 8.24 25.03 -7.80
C THR A 72 7.55 23.93 -8.58
N GLN A 73 6.25 24.08 -8.85
CA GLN A 73 5.47 23.17 -9.66
C GLN A 73 4.47 23.95 -10.53
N LEU A 74 4.35 23.56 -11.79
CA LEU A 74 3.27 24.00 -12.68
C LEU A 74 2.74 22.75 -13.38
N HIS A 75 1.48 22.40 -13.12
CA HIS A 75 0.90 21.19 -13.69
C HIS A 75 0.76 21.35 -15.22
N ARG A 76 1.02 20.26 -15.98
CA ARG A 76 0.99 20.27 -17.46
C ARG A 76 -0.33 20.74 -18.07
N ALA A 77 -1.43 20.55 -17.34
CA ALA A 77 -2.78 20.98 -17.73
C ALA A 77 -3.10 22.44 -17.32
N HIS A 78 -2.14 23.14 -16.71
CA HIS A 78 -2.23 24.54 -16.27
C HIS A 78 -3.39 24.89 -15.33
N HIS A 79 -3.98 23.92 -14.62
CA HIS A 79 -5.00 24.19 -13.61
C HIS A 79 -4.43 24.29 -12.18
N ALA A 80 -3.17 23.84 -11.96
CA ALA A 80 -2.55 23.85 -10.64
C ALA A 80 -1.10 24.37 -10.70
N ILE A 81 -0.71 25.12 -9.67
CA ILE A 81 0.61 25.74 -9.53
C ILE A 81 1.00 25.85 -8.05
N THR A 82 2.26 25.57 -7.73
CA THR A 82 2.80 25.68 -6.37
C THR A 82 3.86 26.78 -6.33
N VAL A 83 3.72 27.71 -5.38
CA VAL A 83 4.68 28.78 -5.12
C VAL A 83 5.33 28.54 -3.76
N THR A 84 6.66 28.41 -3.74
CA THR A 84 7.44 28.24 -2.50
C THR A 84 8.09 29.55 -2.11
N HIS A 85 7.75 30.05 -0.92
CA HIS A 85 8.31 31.27 -0.35
C HIS A 85 9.73 31.03 0.21
N SER A 86 10.51 32.10 0.38
CA SER A 86 11.88 32.05 0.91
C SER A 86 12.01 31.40 2.30
N SER A 87 10.92 31.35 3.07
CA SER A 87 10.84 30.67 4.37
C SER A 87 10.67 29.14 4.27
N GLY A 88 10.49 28.58 3.08
CA GLY A 88 10.17 27.17 2.86
C GLY A 88 8.66 26.85 2.85
N LEU A 89 7.80 27.85 3.09
CA LEU A 89 6.34 27.67 3.03
C LEU A 89 5.90 27.46 1.59
N GLU A 90 5.20 26.36 1.33
CA GLU A 90 4.65 26.02 0.02
C GLU A 90 3.15 26.32 -0.04
N VAL A 91 2.74 27.09 -1.06
CA VAL A 91 1.35 27.44 -1.33
C VAL A 91 0.94 26.83 -2.66
N MET A 92 0.09 25.80 -2.61
CA MET A 92 -0.50 25.16 -3.77
C MET A 92 -1.82 25.83 -4.13
N LEU A 93 -1.96 26.20 -5.39
CA LEU A 93 -3.17 26.78 -5.99
C LEU A 93 -3.75 25.76 -6.96
N HIS A 94 -5.04 25.46 -6.83
CA HIS A 94 -5.72 24.49 -7.69
C HIS A 94 -7.06 25.06 -8.19
N ILE A 95 -7.17 25.35 -9.49
CA ILE A 95 -8.35 25.95 -10.12
C ILE A 95 -9.37 24.86 -10.46
N GLY A 96 -10.55 24.95 -9.85
CA GLY A 96 -11.67 24.02 -10.05
C GLY A 96 -11.40 22.61 -9.51
N LEU A 97 -12.45 21.81 -9.37
CA LEU A 97 -12.35 20.41 -8.94
C LEU A 97 -12.39 19.44 -10.14
N GLU A 98 -11.55 18.41 -10.10
CA GLU A 98 -11.38 17.41 -11.17
C GLU A 98 -10.92 17.97 -12.54
N THR A 99 -10.23 19.12 -12.57
CA THR A 99 -9.79 19.80 -13.80
C THR A 99 -8.60 19.15 -14.53
N VAL A 100 -8.04 18.05 -13.99
CA VAL A 100 -6.98 17.26 -14.64
C VAL A 100 -7.40 16.74 -16.02
N GLY A 101 -8.68 16.39 -16.17
CA GLY A 101 -9.26 15.86 -17.42
C GLY A 101 -9.36 16.86 -18.56
N LEU A 102 -9.25 18.17 -18.28
CA LEU A 102 -9.45 19.25 -19.25
C LEU A 102 -8.23 19.49 -20.16
N LYS A 103 -7.09 18.83 -19.92
CA LYS A 103 -5.91 18.80 -20.82
C LYS A 103 -5.47 20.19 -21.34
N SER A 104 -5.47 21.19 -20.47
CA SER A 104 -5.14 22.60 -20.74
C SER A 104 -6.20 23.42 -21.48
N GLU A 105 -7.31 22.83 -21.90
CA GLU A 105 -8.44 23.59 -22.45
C GLU A 105 -9.06 24.47 -21.36
N GLY A 106 -9.24 25.75 -21.65
CA GLY A 106 -9.72 26.73 -20.69
C GLY A 106 -8.64 27.31 -19.76
N PHE A 107 -7.35 27.00 -19.94
CA PHE A 107 -6.26 27.54 -19.10
C PHE A 107 -5.10 28.11 -19.92
N LYS A 108 -4.54 29.24 -19.47
CA LYS A 108 -3.35 29.87 -20.06
C LYS A 108 -2.38 30.31 -18.97
N ALA A 109 -1.27 29.59 -18.83
CA ALA A 109 -0.19 29.94 -17.93
C ALA A 109 0.71 31.06 -18.50
N TYR A 110 1.15 31.96 -17.62
CA TYR A 110 2.04 33.09 -17.92
C TYR A 110 3.44 32.94 -17.31
N VAL A 111 3.64 31.87 -16.54
CA VAL A 111 4.87 31.58 -15.82
C VAL A 111 5.36 30.17 -16.14
N THR A 112 6.62 29.90 -15.87
CA THR A 112 7.22 28.56 -16.01
C THR A 112 7.77 28.06 -14.67
N GLN A 113 7.91 26.75 -14.52
CA GLN A 113 8.56 26.16 -13.35
C GLN A 113 9.99 26.70 -13.19
N GLY A 114 10.38 27.01 -11.96
CA GLY A 114 11.65 27.65 -11.59
C GLY A 114 11.63 29.19 -11.66
N GLN A 115 10.56 29.81 -12.16
CA GLN A 115 10.45 31.27 -12.23
C GLN A 115 10.20 31.89 -10.85
N HIS A 116 10.88 32.99 -10.56
CA HIS A 116 10.54 33.85 -9.42
C HIS A 116 9.32 34.70 -9.73
N VAL A 117 8.37 34.77 -8.81
CA VAL A 117 7.15 35.58 -8.90
C VAL A 117 7.01 36.46 -7.68
N SER A 118 6.42 37.65 -7.87
CA SER A 118 6.08 38.56 -6.78
C SER A 118 4.59 38.45 -6.43
N ALA A 119 4.22 38.69 -5.17
CA ALA A 119 2.83 38.68 -4.74
C ALA A 119 1.98 39.64 -5.59
N GLY A 120 0.88 39.10 -6.13
CA GLY A 120 0.00 39.78 -7.07
C GLY A 120 0.37 39.67 -8.54
N GLU A 121 1.49 39.04 -8.88
CA GLU A 121 1.88 38.76 -10.27
C GLU A 121 0.92 37.76 -10.92
N ARG A 122 0.64 37.95 -12.21
CA ARG A 122 -0.27 37.10 -12.98
C ARG A 122 0.34 35.71 -13.21
N LEU A 123 -0.36 34.66 -12.79
CA LEU A 123 0.09 33.27 -12.97
C LEU A 123 -0.65 32.58 -14.11
N ILE A 124 -1.98 32.51 -14.03
CA ILE A 124 -2.81 31.70 -14.93
C ILE A 124 -4.10 32.44 -15.22
N ASP A 125 -4.47 32.58 -16.49
CA ASP A 125 -5.85 32.89 -16.85
C ASP A 125 -6.64 31.60 -17.06
N PHE A 126 -7.91 31.62 -16.70
CA PHE A 126 -8.82 30.52 -16.98
C PHE A 126 -10.18 31.01 -17.48
N ASP A 127 -10.81 30.22 -18.34
CA ASP A 127 -12.17 30.45 -18.81
C ASP A 127 -13.15 29.92 -17.76
N MET A 128 -13.73 30.83 -16.98
CA MET A 128 -14.63 30.50 -15.87
C MET A 128 -15.88 29.74 -16.34
N ASP A 129 -16.48 30.13 -17.46
CA ASP A 129 -17.69 29.50 -18.00
C ASP A 129 -17.38 28.09 -18.49
N PHE A 130 -16.24 27.92 -19.15
CA PHE A 130 -15.77 26.60 -19.60
C PHE A 130 -15.51 25.68 -18.40
N VAL A 131 -14.77 26.14 -17.39
CA VAL A 131 -14.46 25.32 -16.21
C VAL A 131 -15.73 25.01 -15.42
N ALA A 132 -16.64 25.97 -15.22
CA ALA A 132 -17.89 25.73 -14.50
C ALA A 132 -18.83 24.73 -15.19
N THR A 133 -18.73 24.57 -16.51
CA THR A 133 -19.57 23.65 -17.30
C THR A 133 -18.93 22.29 -17.56
N HIS A 134 -17.61 22.15 -17.38
CA HIS A 134 -16.86 20.93 -17.70
C HIS A 134 -16.09 20.33 -16.51
N ALA A 135 -16.05 21.02 -15.38
CA ALA A 135 -15.48 20.54 -14.11
C ALA A 135 -16.58 20.33 -13.07
N VAL A 136 -16.27 19.61 -11.98
CA VAL A 136 -17.23 19.35 -10.90
C VAL A 136 -17.58 20.63 -10.12
N SER A 137 -16.64 21.57 -10.05
CA SER A 137 -16.81 22.87 -9.40
C SER A 137 -15.78 23.87 -9.89
N LEU A 138 -16.10 25.16 -9.82
CA LEU A 138 -15.17 26.27 -10.06
C LEU A 138 -14.39 26.69 -8.80
N LEU A 139 -14.73 26.12 -7.64
CA LEU A 139 -14.03 26.36 -6.38
C LEU A 139 -12.52 26.18 -6.59
N THR A 140 -11.78 27.21 -6.20
CA THR A 140 -10.33 27.28 -6.38
C THR A 140 -9.67 27.20 -5.02
N GLU A 141 -8.78 26.22 -4.87
CA GLU A 141 -8.19 25.86 -3.59
C GLU A 141 -6.85 26.56 -3.37
N ILE A 142 -6.67 27.14 -2.19
CA ILE A 142 -5.42 27.75 -1.73
C ILE A 142 -4.95 26.97 -0.51
N VAL A 143 -4.00 26.07 -0.72
CA VAL A 143 -3.58 25.07 0.27
C VAL A 143 -2.12 25.27 0.66
N LEU A 144 -1.83 25.13 1.95
CA LEU A 144 -0.48 25.11 2.50
C LEU A 144 0.01 23.66 2.59
N SER A 145 0.84 23.22 1.65
CA SER A 145 1.29 21.81 1.54
C SER A 145 2.37 21.44 2.56
N SER A 146 3.04 22.42 3.17
CA SER A 146 4.14 22.23 4.14
C SER A 146 3.67 22.34 5.60
N SER A 147 2.74 21.46 6.02
CA SER A 147 2.09 21.51 7.35
C SER A 147 3.02 21.35 8.56
N GLU A 148 4.17 20.70 8.40
CA GLU A 148 5.11 20.42 9.50
C GLU A 148 5.86 21.67 10.00
N GLN A 149 5.91 22.74 9.19
CA GLN A 149 6.59 24.00 9.52
C GLN A 149 5.64 25.06 10.10
N ILE A 150 4.34 24.76 10.15
CA ILE A 150 3.29 25.72 10.50
C ILE A 150 2.87 25.51 11.96
N SER A 151 3.00 26.57 12.76
CA SER A 151 2.55 26.57 14.16
C SER A 151 1.09 26.97 14.31
N SER A 152 0.62 27.95 13.54
CA SER A 152 -0.78 28.40 13.53
C SER A 152 -1.14 29.06 12.20
N ILE A 153 -2.42 28.98 11.84
CA ILE A 153 -2.99 29.59 10.64
C ILE A 153 -4.21 30.40 11.07
N GLU A 154 -4.18 31.71 10.84
CA GLU A 154 -5.38 32.56 10.90
C GLU A 154 -5.98 32.64 9.50
N LYS A 155 -7.27 32.36 9.38
CA LYS A 155 -8.00 32.28 8.12
C LYS A 155 -9.01 33.42 8.01
N ALA A 156 -9.11 34.04 6.84
CA ALA A 156 -10.14 35.02 6.54
C ALA A 156 -11.48 34.35 6.21
N GLU A 157 -12.57 35.09 6.40
CA GLU A 157 -13.94 34.70 6.04
C GLU A 157 -14.61 35.81 5.22
N GLY A 158 -15.72 35.50 4.56
CA GLY A 158 -16.49 36.47 3.77
C GLY A 158 -16.00 36.56 2.33
N THR A 159 -15.75 37.77 1.83
CA THR A 159 -15.37 38.00 0.42
C THR A 159 -13.92 38.44 0.28
N ALA A 160 -13.23 37.90 -0.71
CA ALA A 160 -11.87 38.27 -1.08
C ALA A 160 -11.85 39.23 -2.28
N VAL A 161 -10.93 40.20 -2.25
CA VAL A 161 -10.54 41.03 -3.39
C VAL A 161 -9.13 40.60 -3.82
N CYS A 162 -8.99 40.21 -5.09
CA CYS A 162 -7.72 39.72 -5.66
C CYS A 162 -6.55 40.67 -5.35
N CYS A 163 -5.42 40.12 -4.91
CA CYS A 163 -4.18 40.80 -4.53
C CYS A 163 -4.26 41.79 -3.35
N GLN A 164 -5.46 42.14 -2.86
CA GLN A 164 -5.65 43.13 -1.78
C GLN A 164 -5.94 42.43 -0.44
N SER A 165 -6.95 41.55 -0.42
CA SER A 165 -7.38 40.84 0.77
C SER A 165 -6.27 39.92 1.28
N THR A 166 -6.06 39.93 2.59
CA THR A 166 -5.25 38.92 3.27
C THR A 166 -6.12 37.69 3.48
N LEU A 167 -5.76 36.56 2.88
CA LEU A 167 -6.51 35.32 2.95
C LEU A 167 -6.11 34.49 4.17
N MET A 168 -4.81 34.41 4.45
CA MET A 168 -4.27 33.71 5.62
C MET A 168 -3.07 34.45 6.22
N ARG A 169 -2.92 34.37 7.55
CA ARG A 169 -1.66 34.67 8.25
C ARG A 169 -1.13 33.40 8.87
N VAL A 170 0.10 33.04 8.50
CA VAL A 170 0.73 31.77 8.86
C VAL A 170 1.89 32.06 9.78
N SER A 171 1.85 31.58 11.02
CA SER A 171 2.99 31.65 11.93
C SER A 171 3.79 30.36 11.81
N LEU A 172 5.07 30.47 11.48
CA LEU A 172 5.95 29.32 11.35
C LEU A 172 6.49 28.90 12.73
N ALA A 173 6.61 27.59 12.94
CA ALA A 173 7.21 27.04 14.16
C ALA A 173 8.70 27.38 14.23
N GLU A 174 9.25 27.52 15.45
CA GLU A 174 10.69 27.66 15.62
C GLU A 174 11.40 26.43 15.10
N THR A 175 12.06 26.55 13.95
CA THR A 175 13.12 25.63 13.59
C THR A 175 14.31 25.99 14.46
N SER A 176 14.68 25.13 15.41
CA SER A 176 16.03 25.14 15.96
C SER A 176 17.00 25.11 14.78
N LEU A 177 17.68 26.24 14.57
CA LEU A 177 18.80 26.36 13.65
C LEU A 177 19.99 25.58 14.22
N SER A 178 19.87 24.27 14.22
CA SER A 178 20.96 23.31 14.34
C SER A 178 20.73 22.28 13.24
N GLY A 179 21.05 22.68 12.00
CA GLY A 179 20.83 21.84 10.83
C GLY A 179 20.85 22.56 9.48
N LEU A 180 21.35 23.79 9.40
CA LEU A 180 21.91 24.31 8.16
C LEU A 180 23.43 24.29 8.29
N PRO A 181 24.13 23.34 7.67
CA PRO A 181 25.36 23.69 7.00
C PRO A 181 24.95 24.56 5.80
N ARG A 182 25.27 25.85 5.88
CA ARG A 182 25.64 26.62 4.69
C ARG A 182 26.94 26.03 4.15
N GLU A 183 26.89 24.80 3.65
CA GLU A 183 27.92 24.16 2.84
C GLU A 183 27.22 23.26 1.83
N ALA A 184 27.72 23.25 0.59
CA ALA A 184 27.12 22.53 -0.53
C ALA A 184 27.11 21.02 -0.28
N HIS A 185 26.02 20.48 0.28
CA HIS A 185 25.86 19.03 0.41
C HIS A 185 25.22 18.45 -0.86
N HIS A 186 26.09 18.17 -1.83
CA HIS A 186 26.05 17.04 -2.79
C HIS A 186 24.72 16.27 -2.97
N SER A 187 23.64 16.92 -3.42
CA SER A 187 22.52 16.20 -4.00
C SER A 187 22.96 15.59 -5.33
N HIS A 188 22.76 14.30 -5.49
CA HIS A 188 23.06 13.57 -6.71
C HIS A 188 21.77 12.97 -7.24
N VAL A 189 21.59 13.01 -8.56
CA VAL A 189 20.45 12.39 -9.25
C VAL A 189 21.02 11.46 -10.32
N SER A 190 20.46 10.26 -10.40
CA SER A 190 20.86 9.29 -11.41
C SER A 190 20.35 9.66 -12.80
N GLU A 191 20.90 8.99 -13.80
CA GLU A 191 20.25 8.88 -15.11
C GLU A 191 18.87 8.22 -15.00
N ILE A 192 18.04 8.42 -16.03
CA ILE A 192 16.73 7.78 -16.14
C ILE A 192 16.92 6.30 -16.45
N LEU A 193 16.29 5.45 -15.65
CA LEU A 193 16.29 4.00 -15.82
C LEU A 193 14.93 3.53 -16.27
N ILE A 194 14.92 2.50 -17.13
CA ILE A 194 13.71 1.79 -17.50
C ILE A 194 13.62 0.55 -16.62
N ILE A 195 12.47 0.34 -15.98
CA ILE A 195 12.26 -0.79 -15.09
C ILE A 195 12.18 -2.09 -15.90
N PRO A 196 13.09 -3.06 -15.64
CA PRO A 196 13.14 -4.31 -16.38
C PRO A 196 12.19 -5.39 -15.82
N ASN A 197 11.70 -5.22 -14.58
CA ASN A 197 10.83 -6.17 -13.90
C ASN A 197 9.48 -6.32 -14.63
N ALA A 198 9.18 -7.51 -15.17
CA ALA A 198 7.96 -7.77 -15.94
C ALA A 198 6.65 -7.48 -15.18
N THR A 199 6.68 -7.61 -13.85
CA THR A 199 5.57 -7.34 -12.91
C THR A 199 5.68 -5.97 -12.23
N GLY A 200 6.69 -5.15 -12.59
CA GLY A 200 7.00 -3.89 -11.91
C GLY A 200 7.77 -4.05 -10.59
N ILE A 201 8.00 -2.96 -9.87
CA ILE A 201 8.64 -2.98 -8.54
C ILE A 201 7.58 -3.36 -7.48
N HIS A 202 7.30 -4.66 -7.37
CA HIS A 202 6.46 -5.21 -6.30
C HIS A 202 7.26 -5.50 -5.02
N ALA A 203 6.63 -6.12 -4.03
CA ALA A 203 7.17 -6.24 -2.66
C ALA A 203 8.59 -6.81 -2.55
N ARG A 204 9.00 -7.76 -3.40
CA ARG A 204 10.36 -8.36 -3.35
C ARG A 204 11.42 -7.39 -3.90
N PRO A 205 11.32 -6.88 -5.15
CA PRO A 205 12.18 -5.80 -5.62
C PRO A 205 12.18 -4.59 -4.69
N ALA A 206 11.02 -4.17 -4.19
CA ALA A 206 10.89 -3.05 -3.24
C ALA A 206 11.63 -3.33 -1.93
N ALA A 207 11.52 -4.53 -1.37
CA ALA A 207 12.24 -4.92 -0.15
C ALA A 207 13.76 -4.96 -0.36
N ILE A 208 14.24 -5.47 -1.51
CA ILE A 208 15.66 -5.49 -1.84
C ILE A 208 16.19 -4.05 -2.03
N LEU A 209 15.41 -3.19 -2.68
CA LEU A 209 15.74 -1.77 -2.83
C LEU A 209 15.79 -1.07 -1.46
N ALA A 210 14.78 -1.28 -0.62
CA ALA A 210 14.69 -0.69 0.71
C ALA A 210 15.84 -1.15 1.63
N ASP A 211 16.12 -2.45 1.68
CA ASP A 211 17.23 -3.03 2.43
C ASP A 211 18.57 -2.37 2.06
N LYS A 212 18.81 -2.23 0.75
CA LYS A 212 20.05 -1.61 0.25
C LYS A 212 20.08 -0.10 0.51
N ALA A 213 18.95 0.59 0.39
CA ALA A 213 18.86 2.01 0.68
C ALA A 213 19.07 2.32 2.18
N LYS A 214 18.62 1.45 3.09
CA LYS A 214 18.80 1.59 4.55
C LYS A 214 20.27 1.51 4.98
N ALA A 215 21.15 0.92 4.18
CA ALA A 215 22.58 0.85 4.47
C ALA A 215 23.33 2.20 4.38
N PHE A 216 22.65 3.25 3.88
CA PHE A 216 23.21 4.59 3.70
C PHE A 216 22.56 5.60 4.63
N GLU A 217 23.31 6.61 5.06
CA GLU A 217 22.80 7.74 5.85
C GLU A 217 21.95 8.68 4.98
N ALA A 218 22.34 8.89 3.72
CA ALA A 218 21.66 9.77 2.78
C ALA A 218 20.17 9.51 2.68
N GLN A 219 19.40 10.59 2.52
CA GLN A 219 18.02 10.51 2.09
C GLN A 219 18.00 10.07 0.63
N ILE A 220 17.35 8.94 0.35
CA ILE A 220 17.27 8.37 -0.99
C ILE A 220 15.82 8.36 -1.42
N THR A 221 15.54 8.96 -2.58
CA THR A 221 14.21 9.16 -3.13
C THR A 221 14.14 8.52 -4.52
N LEU A 222 13.13 7.69 -4.73
CA LEU A 222 12.79 7.14 -6.04
C LEU A 222 11.75 8.06 -6.71
N LEU A 223 11.98 8.41 -7.97
CA LEU A 223 11.15 9.34 -8.74
C LEU A 223 10.53 8.61 -9.92
N LYS A 224 9.23 8.80 -10.16
CA LYS A 224 8.50 8.34 -11.35
C LYS A 224 7.61 9.50 -11.85
N GLY A 225 8.09 10.22 -12.86
CA GLY A 225 7.45 11.46 -13.31
C GLY A 225 7.38 12.47 -12.16
N ASP A 226 6.17 12.93 -11.84
CA ASP A 226 5.92 13.90 -10.75
C ASP A 226 5.77 13.23 -9.37
N ALA A 227 5.68 11.90 -9.32
CA ALA A 227 5.55 11.14 -8.08
C ALA A 227 6.92 10.76 -7.51
N SER A 228 7.04 10.79 -6.18
CA SER A 228 8.27 10.43 -5.47
C SER A 228 8.00 9.54 -4.27
N ALA A 229 8.97 8.70 -3.90
CA ALA A 229 8.91 7.84 -2.73
C ALA A 229 10.24 7.79 -2.00
N ASN A 230 10.16 7.68 -0.68
CA ASN A 230 11.28 7.31 0.16
C ASN A 230 11.76 5.90 -0.23
N ALA A 231 12.96 5.78 -0.80
CA ALA A 231 13.51 4.51 -1.26
C ALA A 231 13.90 3.57 -0.11
N LYS A 232 13.87 4.04 1.15
CA LYS A 232 14.04 3.21 2.36
C LYS A 232 12.72 2.62 2.86
N SER A 233 11.58 3.03 2.30
CA SER A 233 10.24 2.56 2.67
C SER A 233 9.63 1.73 1.56
N ILE A 234 9.32 0.47 1.88
CA ILE A 234 8.62 -0.43 0.97
C ILE A 234 7.26 0.16 0.64
N THR A 235 6.48 0.59 1.64
CA THR A 235 5.11 1.06 1.39
C THR A 235 5.11 2.29 0.49
N SER A 236 6.09 3.19 0.66
CA SER A 236 6.29 4.34 -0.23
C SER A 236 6.64 3.90 -1.66
N ILE A 237 7.59 2.98 -1.83
CA ILE A 237 7.98 2.47 -3.16
C ILE A 237 6.78 1.80 -3.86
N LEU A 238 6.04 0.94 -3.16
CA LEU A 238 4.89 0.25 -3.73
C LEU A 238 3.78 1.23 -4.12
N SER A 239 3.61 2.30 -3.35
CA SER A 239 2.60 3.34 -3.62
C SER A 239 2.87 4.16 -4.88
N LEU A 240 4.08 4.10 -5.46
CA LEU A 240 4.38 4.71 -6.77
C LEU A 240 3.82 3.94 -7.97
N ASP A 241 3.28 2.74 -7.76
CA ASP A 241 2.68 1.89 -8.80
C ASP A 241 3.64 1.67 -10.00
N ILE A 242 4.92 1.41 -9.71
CA ILE A 242 5.96 1.31 -10.73
C ILE A 242 5.80 0.00 -11.51
N SER A 243 5.53 0.12 -12.80
CA SER A 243 5.26 -0.97 -13.74
C SER A 243 6.45 -1.25 -14.67
N TYR A 244 6.41 -2.38 -15.36
CA TYR A 244 7.38 -2.70 -16.41
C TYR A 244 7.46 -1.59 -17.46
N GLY A 245 8.68 -1.17 -17.81
CA GLY A 245 8.90 -0.12 -18.80
C GLY A 245 8.75 1.30 -18.28
N ASP A 246 8.35 1.50 -17.01
CA ASP A 246 8.31 2.84 -16.41
C ASP A 246 9.71 3.44 -16.32
N ARG A 247 9.73 4.78 -16.45
CA ARG A 247 10.95 5.58 -16.37
C ARG A 247 11.10 6.12 -14.96
N VAL A 248 12.17 5.71 -14.27
CA VAL A 248 12.44 6.11 -12.90
C VAL A 248 13.80 6.80 -12.76
N GLN A 249 13.97 7.59 -11.72
CA GLN A 249 15.25 8.17 -11.33
C GLN A 249 15.47 7.98 -9.83
N LEU A 250 16.73 7.85 -9.43
CA LEU A 250 17.14 7.82 -8.03
C LEU A 250 17.79 9.14 -7.67
N SER A 251 17.27 9.82 -6.65
CA SER A 251 17.87 11.02 -6.07
C SER A 251 18.40 10.69 -4.69
N ALA A 252 19.61 11.15 -4.35
CA ALA A 252 20.18 10.99 -3.03
C ALA A 252 20.74 12.32 -2.52
N ALA A 253 20.51 12.63 -1.25
CA ALA A 253 21.03 13.80 -0.56
C ALA A 253 21.61 13.42 0.81
N GLY A 254 22.88 13.75 1.05
CA GLY A 254 23.58 13.37 2.28
C GLY A 254 25.08 13.17 2.05
N SER A 255 25.79 12.83 3.13
CA SER A 255 27.24 12.59 3.16
C SER A 255 27.70 11.49 2.21
N ASP A 256 26.89 10.44 2.04
CA ASP A 256 27.17 9.25 1.22
C ASP A 256 26.28 9.15 -0.04
N ALA A 257 25.62 10.24 -0.45
CA ALA A 257 24.66 10.27 -1.56
C ALA A 257 25.21 9.71 -2.89
N LYS A 258 26.46 10.04 -3.22
CA LYS A 258 27.11 9.56 -4.45
C LYS A 258 27.36 8.06 -4.41
N GLU A 259 27.76 7.53 -3.25
CA GLU A 259 28.00 6.10 -3.06
C GLU A 259 26.68 5.32 -3.08
N ALA A 260 25.65 5.87 -2.45
CA ALA A 260 24.30 5.29 -2.46
C ALA A 260 23.79 5.09 -3.89
N ILE A 261 23.86 6.11 -4.74
CA ILE A 261 23.45 5.98 -6.14
C ILE A 261 24.32 4.96 -6.87
N ALA A 262 25.65 5.04 -6.73
CA ALA A 262 26.56 4.14 -7.43
C ALA A 262 26.33 2.64 -7.09
N LYS A 263 25.89 2.33 -5.86
CA LYS A 263 25.60 0.96 -5.42
C LYS A 263 24.18 0.49 -5.72
N ILE A 264 23.19 1.37 -5.65
CA ILE A 264 21.77 1.01 -5.83
C ILE A 264 21.40 0.97 -7.31
N LEU A 265 21.94 1.89 -8.11
CA LEU A 265 21.62 2.01 -9.54
C LEU A 265 21.81 0.70 -10.32
N PRO A 266 22.93 -0.04 -10.17
CA PRO A 266 23.11 -1.31 -10.88
C PRO A 266 22.09 -2.37 -10.44
N LEU A 267 21.68 -2.38 -9.18
CA LEU A 267 20.70 -3.35 -8.67
C LEU A 267 19.33 -3.15 -9.31
N ILE A 268 18.91 -1.90 -9.54
CA ILE A 268 17.67 -1.59 -10.27
C ILE A 268 17.79 -2.04 -11.73
N GLN A 269 18.94 -1.81 -12.37
CA GLN A 269 19.20 -2.27 -13.76
C GLN A 269 19.18 -3.79 -13.89
N GLU A 270 19.66 -4.51 -12.86
CA GLU A 270 19.64 -5.97 -12.80
C GLU A 270 18.28 -6.56 -12.39
N GLY A 271 17.27 -5.72 -12.15
CA GLY A 271 15.91 -6.14 -11.79
C GLY A 271 15.74 -6.53 -10.32
N LEU A 272 16.64 -6.13 -9.43
CA LEU A 272 16.56 -6.33 -7.98
C LEU A 272 16.31 -7.81 -7.61
N GLY A 273 17.00 -8.73 -8.28
CA GLY A 273 16.89 -10.17 -8.00
C GLY A 273 15.71 -10.89 -8.67
N ASP A 274 14.85 -10.20 -9.40
CA ASP A 274 13.91 -10.82 -10.35
C ASP A 274 14.59 -11.01 -11.72
N LYS A 275 15.57 -11.93 -11.78
CA LYS A 275 16.04 -12.43 -13.08
C LYS A 275 15.04 -13.47 -13.57
N GLU A 276 14.47 -13.23 -14.75
CA GLU A 276 13.60 -14.11 -15.54
C GLU A 276 13.19 -15.40 -14.82
N SER A 277 12.12 -15.35 -14.03
CA SER A 277 11.18 -16.44 -14.12
C SER A 277 10.35 -16.12 -15.37
N PRO A 278 10.25 -17.03 -16.36
CA PRO A 278 9.23 -16.84 -17.37
C PRO A 278 7.92 -16.61 -16.62
N PRO A 279 6.98 -15.77 -17.13
CA PRO A 279 5.62 -15.81 -16.62
C PRO A 279 5.25 -17.31 -16.53
N PRO A 280 4.60 -17.80 -15.47
CA PRO A 280 4.09 -19.16 -15.49
C PRO A 280 3.40 -19.28 -16.83
N ILE A 281 3.99 -20.10 -17.72
CA ILE A 281 3.53 -20.21 -19.10
C ILE A 281 2.04 -20.43 -18.91
N PRO A 282 1.15 -19.57 -19.43
CA PRO A 282 -0.24 -19.93 -19.46
C PRO A 282 -0.21 -21.22 -20.22
N LEU A 283 -0.44 -22.34 -19.52
CA LEU A 283 -0.59 -23.64 -20.14
C LEU A 283 -1.54 -23.35 -21.27
N SER A 284 -1.00 -23.39 -22.48
CA SER A 284 -1.73 -23.10 -23.70
C SER A 284 -2.99 -23.92 -23.54
N SER A 285 -4.10 -23.23 -23.29
CA SER A 285 -5.39 -23.87 -23.26
C SER A 285 -5.57 -24.28 -24.71
N ALA A 286 -5.15 -25.50 -25.01
CA ALA A 286 -5.68 -26.25 -26.12
C ALA A 286 -7.19 -26.11 -25.95
N ALA A 287 -7.76 -25.27 -26.81
CA ALA A 287 -9.11 -24.77 -26.74
C ALA A 287 -10.05 -25.97 -26.87
N THR A 288 -10.37 -26.59 -25.75
CA THR A 288 -11.64 -27.26 -25.60
C THR A 288 -12.58 -26.16 -25.17
N LYS A 289 -13.47 -25.75 -26.09
CA LYS A 289 -14.52 -24.76 -25.89
C LYS A 289 -15.38 -25.14 -24.67
N ALA A 290 -14.95 -24.79 -23.47
CA ALA A 290 -15.82 -24.63 -22.32
C ALA A 290 -16.29 -23.18 -22.36
N GLN A 291 -17.55 -23.00 -22.73
CA GLN A 291 -18.21 -21.72 -22.84
C GLN A 291 -17.98 -20.90 -21.56
N THR A 292 -17.34 -19.75 -21.72
CA THR A 292 -17.46 -18.63 -20.80
C THR A 292 -18.93 -18.20 -20.76
N ARG A 293 -19.70 -18.79 -19.84
CA ARG A 293 -20.91 -18.12 -19.37
C ARG A 293 -20.43 -16.92 -18.54
N GLY A 294 -20.78 -15.72 -19.00
CA GLY A 294 -20.77 -14.54 -18.12
C GLY A 294 -21.67 -14.77 -16.90
N PRO A 295 -21.79 -13.81 -15.98
CA PRO A 295 -22.72 -13.91 -14.87
C PRO A 295 -24.15 -13.89 -15.44
N SER A 296 -24.68 -15.06 -15.77
CA SER A 296 -26.03 -15.27 -16.27
C SER A 296 -26.60 -16.54 -15.66
N ALA A 297 -27.14 -16.34 -14.48
CA ALA A 297 -28.38 -16.88 -13.93
C ALA A 297 -28.26 -16.66 -12.43
N GLN A 298 -29.18 -15.89 -11.84
CA GLN A 298 -29.48 -16.05 -10.43
C GLN A 298 -29.84 -17.54 -10.25
N ASN A 299 -28.88 -18.33 -9.76
CA ASN A 299 -29.15 -19.69 -9.35
C ASN A 299 -30.13 -19.57 -8.18
N SER A 300 -31.37 -20.01 -8.39
CA SER A 300 -32.45 -19.94 -7.40
C SER A 300 -32.29 -20.90 -6.22
N ASP A 301 -31.19 -21.66 -6.20
CA ASP A 301 -30.84 -22.55 -5.09
C ASP A 301 -29.95 -21.79 -4.11
N PRO A 302 -30.49 -21.32 -2.96
CA PRO A 302 -29.72 -20.56 -1.98
C PRO A 302 -28.57 -21.37 -1.36
N ASN A 303 -28.56 -22.69 -1.57
CA ASN A 303 -27.51 -23.58 -1.08
C ASN A 303 -26.39 -23.81 -2.11
N LEU A 304 -26.42 -23.17 -3.27
CA LEU A 304 -25.37 -23.29 -4.29
C LEU A 304 -24.67 -21.95 -4.52
N LEU A 305 -23.44 -21.85 -4.02
CA LEU A 305 -22.60 -20.68 -4.16
C LEU A 305 -21.58 -20.91 -5.27
N SER A 306 -21.41 -19.94 -6.15
CA SER A 306 -20.44 -20.01 -7.24
C SER A 306 -19.22 -19.13 -6.95
N GLY A 307 -18.05 -19.58 -7.40
CA GLY A 307 -16.78 -18.87 -7.29
C GLY A 307 -15.81 -19.25 -8.42
N LEU A 308 -14.65 -18.59 -8.42
CA LEU A 308 -13.55 -18.89 -9.35
C LEU A 308 -12.78 -20.12 -8.89
N VAL A 309 -12.44 -21.00 -9.83
CA VAL A 309 -11.60 -22.17 -9.56
C VAL A 309 -10.17 -21.74 -9.26
N ALA A 310 -9.77 -21.82 -7.98
CA ALA A 310 -8.41 -21.56 -7.54
C ALA A 310 -7.55 -22.83 -7.62
N SER A 311 -8.09 -23.97 -7.16
CA SER A 311 -7.44 -25.29 -7.24
C SER A 311 -8.49 -26.37 -7.53
N PRO A 312 -8.24 -27.26 -8.51
CA PRO A 312 -9.20 -28.30 -8.91
C PRO A 312 -9.34 -29.40 -7.86
N GLY A 313 -10.40 -30.18 -7.97
CA GLY A 313 -10.70 -31.33 -7.12
C GLY A 313 -12.07 -31.22 -6.46
N ILE A 314 -12.48 -32.28 -5.77
CA ILE A 314 -13.75 -32.30 -5.04
C ILE A 314 -13.51 -32.77 -3.61
N ALA A 315 -14.16 -32.11 -2.66
CA ALA A 315 -14.08 -32.46 -1.25
C ALA A 315 -15.45 -32.39 -0.58
N ILE A 316 -15.72 -33.36 0.28
CA ILE A 316 -16.80 -33.31 1.27
C ILE A 316 -16.18 -32.96 2.61
N GLY A 317 -16.75 -32.00 3.31
CA GLY A 317 -16.25 -31.63 4.62
C GLY A 317 -17.21 -30.78 5.42
N VAL A 318 -16.70 -30.28 6.52
CA VAL A 318 -17.43 -29.46 7.49
C VAL A 318 -16.96 -28.03 7.37
N ALA A 319 -17.89 -27.09 7.17
CA ALA A 319 -17.60 -25.67 7.08
C ALA A 319 -17.05 -25.16 8.42
N VAL A 320 -15.95 -24.42 8.35
CA VAL A 320 -15.36 -23.69 9.46
C VAL A 320 -15.12 -22.26 8.99
N GLN A 321 -15.89 -21.33 9.55
CA GLN A 321 -15.74 -19.90 9.35
C GLN A 321 -14.53 -19.40 10.12
N LEU A 322 -13.72 -18.63 9.42
CA LEU A 322 -12.66 -17.85 10.02
C LEU A 322 -13.15 -16.41 10.09
N GLY A 323 -13.58 -16.01 11.28
CA GLY A 323 -13.99 -14.65 11.54
C GLY A 323 -12.84 -13.66 11.43
N GLU A 324 -13.19 -12.39 11.19
CA GLU A 324 -12.24 -11.31 11.38
C GLU A 324 -11.87 -11.19 12.85
N GLU A 325 -10.56 -11.25 13.13
CA GLU A 325 -10.05 -11.05 14.48
C GLU A 325 -10.19 -9.57 14.85
N SER A 326 -11.01 -9.29 15.87
CA SER A 326 -11.15 -7.96 16.45
C SER A 326 -10.22 -7.77 17.66
N PHE A 327 -9.65 -6.58 17.74
CA PHE A 327 -8.80 -6.16 18.84
C PHE A 327 -9.54 -5.07 19.60
N ASP A 328 -9.60 -5.21 20.92
CA ASP A 328 -10.23 -4.25 21.81
C ASP A 328 -9.12 -3.56 22.60
N PHE A 329 -9.00 -2.26 22.44
CA PHE A 329 -7.99 -1.41 23.07
C PHE A 329 -8.46 0.04 23.11
N SER A 330 -7.94 0.81 24.07
CA SER A 330 -8.18 2.25 24.16
C SER A 330 -7.53 2.98 22.99
N GLU A 331 -8.23 3.97 22.42
CA GLU A 331 -7.66 4.84 21.39
C GLU A 331 -6.59 5.77 21.96
N GLU A 332 -6.77 6.23 23.20
CA GLU A 332 -5.91 7.22 23.85
C GLU A 332 -5.04 6.58 24.93
N ALA A 333 -3.85 7.14 25.11
CA ALA A 333 -2.89 6.77 26.15
C ALA A 333 -2.23 8.03 26.73
N GLN A 334 -1.83 7.97 28.00
CA GLN A 334 -1.28 9.14 28.71
C GLN A 334 0.24 9.28 28.54
N ASP A 335 0.98 8.18 28.40
CA ASP A 335 2.44 8.18 28.35
C ASP A 335 2.94 7.77 26.96
N SER A 336 3.27 8.75 26.13
CA SER A 336 3.80 8.51 24.79
C SER A 336 5.17 7.81 24.80
N GLN A 337 5.99 7.96 25.84
CA GLN A 337 7.27 7.28 25.90
C GLN A 337 7.10 5.80 26.16
N GLU A 338 6.19 5.43 27.06
CA GLU A 338 5.87 4.03 27.33
C GLU A 338 5.20 3.36 26.13
N GLU A 339 4.25 4.02 25.47
CA GLU A 339 3.61 3.49 24.26
C GLU A 339 4.62 3.27 23.12
N ASN A 340 5.57 4.18 22.93
CA ASN A 340 6.65 3.99 21.96
C ASN A 340 7.53 2.78 22.30
N LYS A 341 7.84 2.52 23.58
CA LYS A 341 8.58 1.33 24.01
C LYS A 341 7.77 0.04 23.80
N ARG A 342 6.48 0.06 24.12
CA ARG A 342 5.56 -1.08 23.90
C ARG A 342 5.49 -1.46 22.42
N LEU A 343 5.38 -0.47 21.54
CA LEU A 343 5.41 -0.68 20.08
C LEU A 343 6.75 -1.27 19.62
N GLU A 344 7.88 -0.69 20.06
CA GLU A 344 9.21 -1.18 19.69
C GLU A 344 9.45 -2.62 20.15
N SER A 345 9.13 -2.93 21.41
CA SER A 345 9.26 -4.29 21.96
C SER A 345 8.38 -5.30 21.21
N SER A 346 7.16 -4.91 20.85
CA SER A 346 6.25 -5.77 20.07
C SER A 346 6.75 -5.99 18.65
N ARG A 347 7.36 -4.97 18.02
CA ARG A 347 8.00 -5.09 16.70
C ARG A 347 9.17 -6.07 16.73
N GLU A 348 10.09 -5.95 17.69
CA GLU A 348 11.22 -6.87 17.82
C GLU A 348 10.78 -8.32 18.04
N ARG A 349 9.82 -8.55 18.96
CA ARG A 349 9.24 -9.90 19.17
C ARG A 349 8.56 -10.46 17.92
N ALA A 350 7.91 -9.61 17.12
CA ALA A 350 7.30 -10.04 15.87
C ALA A 350 8.34 -10.44 14.83
N LYS A 351 9.47 -9.72 14.73
CA LYS A 351 10.57 -10.05 13.83
C LYS A 351 11.19 -11.39 14.17
N GLU A 352 11.51 -11.63 15.45
CA GLU A 352 12.06 -12.90 15.93
C GLU A 352 11.12 -14.08 15.57
N ALA A 353 9.82 -13.90 15.76
CA ALA A 353 8.83 -14.91 15.41
C ALA A 353 8.74 -15.18 13.90
N LEU A 354 8.84 -14.14 13.07
CA LEU A 354 8.85 -14.28 11.61
C LEU A 354 10.14 -14.95 11.11
N GLU A 355 11.29 -14.61 11.69
CA GLU A 355 12.57 -15.23 11.39
C GLU A 355 12.58 -16.73 11.73
N ALA A 356 12.06 -17.10 12.91
CA ALA A 356 11.91 -18.50 13.30
C ALA A 356 11.01 -19.27 12.30
N LEU A 357 9.93 -18.65 11.84
CA LEU A 357 9.03 -19.24 10.85
C LEU A 357 9.71 -19.39 9.48
N GLU A 358 10.46 -18.37 9.05
CA GLU A 358 11.24 -18.39 7.81
C GLU A 358 12.27 -19.52 7.81
N ILE A 359 13.03 -19.68 8.91
CA ILE A 359 14.03 -20.75 9.08
C ILE A 359 13.35 -22.12 9.03
N SER A 360 12.20 -22.28 9.70
CA SER A 360 11.42 -23.52 9.68
C SER A 360 10.99 -23.89 8.26
N LEU A 361 10.50 -22.92 7.47
CA LEU A 361 10.03 -23.16 6.10
C LEU A 361 11.17 -23.43 5.12
N LYS A 362 12.33 -22.76 5.27
CA LYS A 362 13.53 -23.07 4.49
C LYS A 362 13.99 -24.51 4.67
N LYS A 363 13.93 -25.05 5.90
CA LYS A 363 14.27 -26.46 6.20
C LYS A 363 13.35 -27.45 5.50
N HIS A 364 12.08 -27.09 5.28
CA HIS A 364 11.11 -27.93 4.57
C HIS A 364 11.15 -27.73 3.04
N SER A 365 12.14 -27.02 2.51
CA SER A 365 12.36 -26.73 1.07
C SER A 365 11.22 -25.96 0.40
N ASP A 366 10.55 -25.09 1.14
CA ASP A 366 9.51 -24.22 0.60
C ASP A 366 10.04 -22.78 0.40
N ALA A 367 10.98 -22.66 -0.54
CA ALA A 367 11.74 -21.42 -0.76
C ALA A 367 10.85 -20.23 -1.18
N SER A 368 9.75 -20.50 -1.89
CA SER A 368 8.77 -19.49 -2.27
C SER A 368 8.02 -18.94 -1.04
N LYS A 369 7.59 -19.82 -0.12
CA LYS A 369 6.91 -19.40 1.12
C LYS A 369 7.83 -18.65 2.07
N ALA A 370 9.11 -19.02 2.16
CA ALA A 370 10.08 -18.31 2.99
C ALA A 370 10.26 -16.84 2.57
N ALA A 371 10.19 -16.54 1.26
CA ALA A 371 10.34 -15.17 0.76
C ALA A 371 9.18 -14.23 1.17
N ILE A 372 7.98 -14.77 1.42
CA ILE A 372 6.83 -13.99 1.90
C ILE A 372 7.13 -13.45 3.31
N PHE A 373 7.64 -14.30 4.20
CA PHE A 373 7.95 -13.90 5.57
C PHE A 373 9.15 -12.95 5.66
N ALA A 374 10.11 -13.07 4.74
CA ALA A 374 11.18 -12.09 4.61
C ALA A 374 10.62 -10.69 4.27
N ALA A 375 9.66 -10.61 3.33
CA ALA A 375 8.99 -9.34 3.02
C ALA A 375 8.17 -8.80 4.21
N HIS A 376 7.50 -9.67 4.98
CA HIS A 376 6.77 -9.27 6.19
C HIS A 376 7.70 -8.69 7.26
N ARG A 377 8.92 -9.23 7.42
CA ARG A 377 9.94 -8.66 8.33
C ARG A 377 10.34 -7.27 7.88
N GLU A 378 10.55 -7.08 6.59
CA GLU A 378 10.96 -5.78 6.06
C GLU A 378 9.87 -4.71 6.22
N LEU A 379 8.59 -5.09 6.11
CA LEU A 379 7.44 -4.22 6.41
C LEU A 379 7.39 -3.79 7.89
N LEU A 380 7.82 -4.63 8.84
CA LEU A 380 7.91 -4.26 10.25
C LEU A 380 8.97 -3.18 10.51
N ASP A 381 9.94 -3.05 9.60
CA ASP A 381 11.01 -2.05 9.61
C ASP A 381 10.79 -0.92 8.61
N ASP A 382 9.58 -0.78 8.08
CA ASP A 382 9.27 0.34 7.19
C ASP A 382 9.33 1.68 7.96
N PRO A 383 10.25 2.58 7.60
CA PRO A 383 10.46 3.83 8.32
C PRO A 383 9.25 4.76 8.27
N GLU A 384 8.43 4.72 7.21
CA GLU A 384 7.23 5.56 7.12
C GLU A 384 6.09 5.04 8.00
N LEU A 385 5.88 3.73 8.05
CA LEU A 385 4.90 3.14 8.99
C LEU A 385 5.27 3.46 10.44
N ILE A 386 6.55 3.30 10.78
CA ILE A 386 7.06 3.63 12.12
C ILE A 386 6.89 5.11 12.42
N ARG A 387 7.25 6.00 11.47
CA ARG A 387 7.11 7.45 11.64
C ARG A 387 5.65 7.84 11.86
N LYS A 388 4.72 7.35 11.03
CA LYS A 388 3.27 7.60 11.16
C LYS A 388 2.74 7.16 12.53
N ALA A 389 3.08 5.94 12.96
CA ALA A 389 2.68 5.43 14.26
C ALA A 389 3.27 6.28 15.42
N LYS A 390 4.58 6.58 15.40
CA LYS A 390 5.23 7.40 16.42
C LYS A 390 4.64 8.83 16.50
N GLN A 391 4.31 9.44 15.36
CA GLN A 391 3.65 10.74 15.32
C GLN A 391 2.28 10.72 16.01
N MET A 392 1.48 9.68 15.80
CA MET A 392 0.20 9.51 16.47
C MET A 392 0.37 9.28 17.98
N ILE A 393 1.32 8.44 18.39
CA ILE A 393 1.62 8.18 19.80
C ILE A 393 2.03 9.47 20.51
N ASN A 394 2.88 10.29 19.88
CA ASN A 394 3.31 11.57 20.43
C ASN A 394 2.15 12.59 20.58
N ARG A 395 1.03 12.36 19.88
CA ARG A 395 -0.22 13.15 19.98
C ARG A 395 -1.21 12.55 20.99
N GLY A 396 -0.81 11.58 21.81
CA GLY A 396 -1.63 10.99 22.88
C GLY A 396 -2.43 9.75 22.49
N LYS A 397 -2.13 9.13 21.35
CA LYS A 397 -2.75 7.86 20.95
C LYS A 397 -2.01 6.65 21.52
N SER A 398 -2.74 5.56 21.76
CA SER A 398 -2.14 4.28 22.17
C SER A 398 -1.31 3.65 21.04
N ALA A 399 -0.37 2.76 21.39
CA ALA A 399 0.44 2.02 20.43
C ALA A 399 -0.42 1.16 19.50
N GLU A 400 -1.47 0.53 20.03
CA GLU A 400 -2.41 -0.28 19.27
C GLU A 400 -3.12 0.55 18.20
N TYR A 401 -3.72 1.67 18.59
CA TYR A 401 -4.46 2.53 17.67
C TYR A 401 -3.53 3.15 16.63
N ALA A 402 -2.39 3.69 17.06
CA ALA A 402 -1.42 4.32 16.17
C ALA A 402 -0.88 3.35 15.11
N TRP A 403 -0.54 2.13 15.52
CA TRP A 403 -0.04 1.12 14.59
C TRP A 403 -1.12 0.62 13.64
N GLN A 404 -2.34 0.36 14.14
CA GLN A 404 -3.46 -0.07 13.30
C GLN A 404 -3.77 0.97 12.22
N GLN A 405 -3.91 2.24 12.60
CA GLN A 405 -4.24 3.32 11.65
C GLN A 405 -3.13 3.56 10.63
N ALA A 406 -1.85 3.52 11.04
CA ALA A 406 -0.74 3.65 10.11
C ALA A 406 -0.74 2.53 9.06
N CYS A 407 -0.99 1.28 9.47
CA CYS A 407 -1.07 0.15 8.55
C CYS A 407 -2.32 0.21 7.67
N GLU A 408 -3.49 0.55 8.24
CA GLU A 408 -4.75 0.56 7.49
C GLU A 408 -4.77 1.68 6.44
N SER A 409 -4.23 2.86 6.77
CA SER A 409 -4.07 3.96 5.81
C SER A 409 -3.26 3.53 4.58
N ASP A 410 -2.12 2.87 4.81
CA ASP A 410 -1.23 2.44 3.72
C ASP A 410 -1.82 1.24 2.97
N ALA A 411 -2.53 0.33 3.66
CA ALA A 411 -3.25 -0.76 3.01
C ALA A 411 -4.34 -0.24 2.07
N MET A 412 -5.16 0.72 2.50
CA MET A 412 -6.18 1.35 1.67
C MET A 412 -5.59 2.06 0.45
N GLN A 413 -4.40 2.65 0.57
CA GLN A 413 -3.71 3.27 -0.56
C GLN A 413 -3.27 2.21 -1.59
N LEU A 414 -2.73 1.07 -1.13
CA LEU A 414 -2.33 -0.03 -1.99
C LEU A 414 -3.52 -0.67 -2.73
N GLU A 415 -4.69 -0.77 -2.11
CA GLU A 415 -5.91 -1.31 -2.73
C GLU A 415 -6.43 -0.46 -3.89
N ARG A 416 -6.17 0.85 -3.87
CA ARG A 416 -6.59 1.78 -4.92
C ARG A 416 -5.68 1.73 -6.15
N LEU A 417 -4.54 1.06 -6.07
CA LEU A 417 -3.60 0.96 -7.18
C LEU A 417 -4.18 0.12 -8.32
N SER A 418 -3.81 0.48 -9.55
CA SER A 418 -4.30 -0.20 -10.75
C SER A 418 -3.74 -1.62 -10.90
N ASN A 419 -2.56 -1.86 -10.31
CA ASN A 419 -1.88 -3.14 -10.36
C ASN A 419 -2.42 -4.13 -9.32
N LYS A 420 -3.10 -5.17 -9.80
CA LYS A 420 -3.69 -6.23 -8.96
C LYS A 420 -2.68 -6.95 -8.05
N VAL A 421 -1.42 -7.08 -8.47
CA VAL A 421 -0.37 -7.71 -7.64
C VAL A 421 0.03 -6.83 -6.47
N LEU A 422 -0.03 -5.50 -6.63
CA LEU A 422 0.22 -4.54 -5.56
C LEU A 422 -0.98 -4.42 -4.62
N ALA A 423 -2.20 -4.48 -5.15
CA ALA A 423 -3.42 -4.51 -4.34
C ALA A 423 -3.47 -5.72 -3.40
N GLU A 424 -2.97 -6.90 -3.83
CA GLU A 424 -2.83 -8.07 -2.95
C GLU A 424 -1.89 -7.83 -1.74
N ARG A 425 -1.01 -6.81 -1.78
CA ARG A 425 -0.10 -6.46 -0.66
C ARG A 425 -0.75 -5.69 0.47
N ALA A 426 -1.90 -5.08 0.23
CA ALA A 426 -2.69 -4.50 1.32
C ALA A 426 -3.01 -5.55 2.40
N ASN A 427 -3.29 -6.80 1.97
CA ASN A 427 -3.54 -7.91 2.87
C ASN A 427 -2.29 -8.35 3.66
N ASP A 428 -1.11 -8.27 3.05
CA ASP A 428 0.16 -8.57 3.75
C ASP A 428 0.42 -7.54 4.84
N LEU A 429 0.18 -6.25 4.56
CA LEU A 429 0.32 -5.18 5.53
C LEU A 429 -0.69 -5.31 6.67
N ARG A 430 -1.94 -5.68 6.38
CA ARG A 430 -2.94 -6.01 7.41
C ARG A 430 -2.55 -7.24 8.24
N ASP A 431 -1.93 -8.26 7.64
CA ASP A 431 -1.44 -9.44 8.38
C ASP A 431 -0.32 -9.08 9.36
N VAL A 432 0.63 -8.25 8.92
CA VAL A 432 1.70 -7.70 9.77
C VAL A 432 1.11 -6.83 10.89
N SER A 433 0.09 -6.02 10.58
CA SER A 433 -0.62 -5.21 11.56
C SER A 433 -1.25 -6.06 12.67
N LYS A 434 -2.07 -7.05 12.29
CA LYS A 434 -2.73 -7.98 13.22
C LYS A 434 -1.73 -8.71 14.10
N ARG A 435 -0.55 -9.06 13.58
CA ARG A 435 0.53 -9.69 14.37
C ARG A 435 1.04 -8.80 15.51
N ILE A 436 1.27 -7.52 15.25
CA ILE A 436 1.71 -6.57 16.28
C ILE A 436 0.59 -6.30 17.28
N LEU A 437 -0.66 -6.16 16.81
CA LEU A 437 -1.80 -5.96 17.70
C LEU A 437 -2.00 -7.11 18.68
N ARG A 438 -1.78 -8.36 18.27
CA ARG A 438 -1.78 -9.52 19.20
C ARG A 438 -0.73 -9.38 20.31
N LEU A 439 0.48 -8.94 19.96
CA LEU A 439 1.57 -8.77 20.93
C LEU A 439 1.29 -7.62 21.91
N LEU A 440 0.77 -6.49 21.40
CA LEU A 440 0.42 -5.32 22.22
C LEU A 440 -0.73 -5.61 23.18
N THR A 441 -1.76 -6.32 22.71
CA THR A 441 -2.95 -6.68 23.50
C THR A 441 -2.76 -7.94 24.36
N GLY A 442 -1.62 -8.64 24.23
CA GLY A 442 -1.37 -9.92 24.90
C GLY A 442 -2.25 -11.07 24.42
N LYS A 443 -3.01 -10.90 23.33
CA LYS A 443 -3.82 -11.97 22.74
C LYS A 443 -2.92 -13.02 22.09
N SER A 444 -3.16 -14.29 22.41
CA SER A 444 -2.53 -15.40 21.68
C SER A 444 -3.18 -15.55 20.29
N PRO A 445 -2.43 -16.00 19.27
CA PRO A 445 -3.00 -16.24 17.95
C PRO A 445 -4.16 -17.23 18.08
N HIS A 446 -5.36 -16.79 17.70
CA HIS A 446 -6.54 -17.64 17.71
C HIS A 446 -6.33 -18.77 16.70
N ARG A 447 -6.07 -19.98 17.19
CA ARG A 447 -6.04 -21.18 16.37
C ARG A 447 -7.39 -21.88 16.53
N PRO A 448 -8.28 -21.80 15.54
CA PRO A 448 -9.55 -22.50 15.63
C PRO A 448 -9.26 -24.00 15.74
N HIS A 449 -10.01 -24.67 16.62
CA HIS A 449 -9.92 -26.13 16.72
C HIS A 449 -10.55 -26.73 15.47
N LEU A 450 -9.71 -27.18 14.53
CA LEU A 450 -10.20 -27.74 13.28
C LEU A 450 -10.75 -29.16 13.48
N PRO A 451 -12.01 -29.44 13.08
CA PRO A 451 -12.51 -30.81 12.98
C PRO A 451 -11.80 -31.55 11.85
N ASN A 452 -11.87 -32.88 11.87
CA ASN A 452 -11.42 -33.68 10.72
C ASN A 452 -12.30 -33.36 9.51
N ASN A 453 -11.67 -33.24 8.33
CA ASN A 453 -12.31 -32.85 7.07
C ASN A 453 -12.87 -31.43 7.06
N ALA A 454 -12.16 -30.46 7.64
CA ALA A 454 -12.56 -29.07 7.61
C ALA A 454 -12.47 -28.47 6.19
N ILE A 455 -13.50 -27.75 5.78
CA ILE A 455 -13.46 -26.81 4.65
C ILE A 455 -13.42 -25.42 5.25
N LEU A 456 -12.30 -24.73 5.05
CA LEU A 456 -12.10 -23.42 5.63
C LEU A 456 -12.73 -22.35 4.74
N ILE A 457 -13.52 -21.47 5.35
CA ILE A 457 -14.19 -20.37 4.68
C ILE A 457 -13.75 -19.07 5.34
N SER A 458 -13.33 -18.10 4.53
CA SER A 458 -12.88 -16.78 5.00
C SER A 458 -13.10 -15.72 3.92
N GLU A 459 -13.03 -14.44 4.27
CA GLU A 459 -12.93 -13.38 3.27
C GLU A 459 -11.62 -13.51 2.47
N ALA A 460 -10.51 -13.69 3.20
CA ALA A 460 -9.18 -13.97 2.69
C ALA A 460 -8.38 -14.80 3.71
N PHE A 461 -7.36 -15.53 3.25
CA PHE A 461 -6.40 -16.23 4.12
C PHE A 461 -5.07 -15.50 4.12
N THR A 462 -4.57 -15.14 5.30
CA THR A 462 -3.24 -14.53 5.40
C THR A 462 -2.15 -15.60 5.41
N PRO A 463 -0.92 -15.29 4.91
CA PRO A 463 0.20 -16.22 4.95
C PRO A 463 0.51 -16.74 6.35
N SER A 464 0.41 -15.86 7.37
CA SER A 464 0.61 -16.24 8.78
C SER A 464 -0.39 -17.29 9.24
N PHE A 465 -1.65 -17.19 8.80
CA PHE A 465 -2.67 -18.16 9.17
C PHE A 465 -2.36 -19.52 8.55
N VAL A 466 -2.15 -19.56 7.23
CA VAL A 466 -1.89 -20.82 6.51
C VAL A 466 -0.69 -21.57 7.07
N ALA A 467 0.40 -20.87 7.39
CA ALA A 467 1.60 -21.50 7.93
C ALA A 467 1.37 -22.18 9.30
N GLY A 468 0.32 -21.79 10.03
CA GLY A 468 -0.04 -22.35 11.33
C GLY A 468 -1.10 -23.46 11.30
N ILE A 469 -1.69 -23.75 10.13
CA ILE A 469 -2.77 -24.73 9.98
C ILE A 469 -2.22 -26.16 10.02
N ASP A 470 -2.95 -27.04 10.70
CA ASP A 470 -2.79 -28.49 10.56
C ASP A 470 -3.44 -28.96 9.24
N THR A 471 -2.64 -29.04 8.19
CA THR A 471 -3.10 -29.41 6.83
C THR A 471 -3.65 -30.83 6.76
N GLY A 472 -3.35 -31.71 7.74
CA GLY A 472 -3.90 -33.07 7.79
C GLY A 472 -5.41 -33.09 8.03
N LYS A 473 -5.97 -32.04 8.64
CA LYS A 473 -7.40 -31.93 8.95
C LYS A 473 -8.19 -31.18 7.89
N VAL A 474 -7.52 -30.41 7.03
CA VAL A 474 -8.16 -29.56 6.01
C VAL A 474 -8.37 -30.34 4.72
N LYS A 475 -9.57 -30.20 4.13
CA LYS A 475 -9.95 -30.83 2.86
C LYS A 475 -10.18 -29.83 1.73
N GLY A 476 -10.27 -28.54 2.02
CA GLY A 476 -10.40 -27.50 0.99
C GLY A 476 -10.48 -26.11 1.57
N PHE A 477 -10.40 -25.12 0.69
CA PHE A 477 -10.43 -23.70 1.02
C PHE A 477 -11.45 -22.95 0.18
N CYS A 478 -12.09 -21.94 0.76
CA CYS A 478 -13.04 -21.08 0.07
C CYS A 478 -12.81 -19.63 0.52
N THR A 479 -12.61 -18.72 -0.43
CA THR A 479 -12.57 -17.27 -0.15
C THR A 479 -13.66 -16.49 -0.87
N THR A 480 -14.19 -15.43 -0.25
CA THR A 480 -15.11 -14.50 -0.94
C THR A 480 -14.39 -13.45 -1.76
N THR A 481 -13.13 -13.17 -1.43
CA THR A 481 -12.24 -12.28 -2.21
C THR A 481 -11.11 -13.07 -2.87
N GLY A 482 -10.31 -12.39 -3.70
CA GLY A 482 -9.11 -12.94 -4.35
C GLY A 482 -9.36 -13.60 -5.72
N GLY A 483 -8.27 -13.86 -6.44
CA GLY A 483 -8.28 -14.45 -7.79
C GLY A 483 -7.62 -15.83 -7.87
N THR A 484 -7.55 -16.38 -9.08
CA THR A 484 -6.94 -17.69 -9.38
C THR A 484 -5.41 -17.73 -9.22
N THR A 485 -4.80 -16.56 -9.03
CA THR A 485 -3.37 -16.34 -8.75
C THR A 485 -3.08 -16.02 -7.29
N SER A 486 -4.12 -15.93 -6.44
CA SER A 486 -3.97 -15.57 -5.03
C SER A 486 -3.09 -16.57 -4.27
N HIS A 487 -2.53 -16.13 -3.14
CA HIS A 487 -1.72 -16.98 -2.25
C HIS A 487 -2.42 -18.30 -1.91
N ILE A 488 -3.74 -18.28 -1.69
CA ILE A 488 -4.50 -19.50 -1.40
C ILE A 488 -4.57 -20.46 -2.59
N ALA A 489 -4.62 -19.96 -3.83
CA ALA A 489 -4.60 -20.79 -5.03
C ALA A 489 -3.27 -21.55 -5.16
N ILE A 490 -2.16 -20.86 -4.91
CA ILE A 490 -0.81 -21.46 -4.94
C ILE A 490 -0.67 -22.52 -3.85
N ILE A 491 -1.08 -22.20 -2.62
CA ILE A 491 -1.01 -23.12 -1.49
C ILE A 491 -1.88 -24.35 -1.72
N ALA A 492 -3.15 -24.17 -2.09
CA ALA A 492 -4.09 -25.26 -2.29
C ALA A 492 -3.60 -26.23 -3.38
N ARG A 493 -3.04 -25.71 -4.49
CA ARG A 493 -2.42 -26.54 -5.53
C ARG A 493 -1.21 -27.31 -5.01
N SER A 494 -0.33 -26.66 -4.24
CA SER A 494 0.84 -27.33 -3.63
C SER A 494 0.45 -28.46 -2.67
N LEU A 495 -0.72 -28.34 -2.03
CA LEU A 495 -1.27 -29.34 -1.12
C LEU A 495 -2.18 -30.36 -1.82
N GLY A 496 -2.47 -30.19 -3.11
CA GLY A 496 -3.43 -31.01 -3.84
C GLY A 496 -4.86 -30.94 -3.28
N LEU A 497 -5.22 -29.80 -2.67
CA LEU A 497 -6.53 -29.57 -2.08
C LEU A 497 -7.39 -28.70 -3.02
N PRO A 498 -8.71 -28.97 -3.13
CA PRO A 498 -9.62 -28.11 -3.87
C PRO A 498 -9.75 -26.74 -3.22
N ALA A 499 -9.87 -25.70 -4.06
CA ALA A 499 -10.07 -24.34 -3.58
C ALA A 499 -10.89 -23.48 -4.52
N LEU A 500 -11.75 -22.63 -3.94
CA LEU A 500 -12.48 -21.57 -4.61
C LEU A 500 -12.03 -20.20 -4.11
N ALA A 501 -11.99 -19.22 -5.02
CA ALA A 501 -11.73 -17.82 -4.73
C ALA A 501 -12.82 -16.92 -5.32
N GLY A 502 -13.04 -15.74 -4.76
CA GLY A 502 -14.06 -14.83 -5.29
C GLY A 502 -15.48 -15.39 -5.21
N THR A 503 -15.79 -16.17 -4.18
CA THR A 503 -17.10 -16.80 -3.97
C THR A 503 -18.11 -15.77 -3.47
N GLN A 504 -19.40 -16.01 -3.67
CA GLN A 504 -20.47 -15.12 -3.18
C GLN A 504 -20.36 -14.86 -1.66
N GLU A 505 -20.68 -13.64 -1.22
CA GLU A 505 -20.61 -13.22 0.21
C GLU A 505 -21.42 -14.11 1.15
N ALA A 506 -22.53 -14.69 0.67
CA ALA A 506 -23.33 -15.66 1.42
C ALA A 506 -22.54 -16.88 1.93
N ALA A 507 -21.32 -17.14 1.41
CA ALA A 507 -20.44 -18.16 1.94
C ALA A 507 -20.01 -17.87 3.40
N ARG A 508 -19.92 -16.60 3.81
CA ARG A 508 -19.56 -16.19 5.17
C ARG A 508 -20.66 -16.44 6.20
N ASP A 509 -21.90 -16.54 5.73
CA ASP A 509 -23.07 -16.77 6.57
C ASP A 509 -23.32 -18.26 6.86
N ILE A 510 -22.50 -19.17 6.28
CA ILE A 510 -22.61 -20.60 6.52
C ILE A 510 -22.22 -20.90 7.98
N PRO A 511 -23.11 -21.49 8.80
CA PRO A 511 -22.79 -21.80 10.19
C PRO A 511 -21.65 -22.82 10.31
N ASP A 512 -20.78 -22.63 11.32
CA ASP A 512 -19.78 -23.62 11.70
C ASP A 512 -20.42 -24.99 11.95
N GLY A 513 -19.77 -26.05 11.45
CA GLY A 513 -20.30 -27.41 11.57
C GLY A 513 -21.18 -27.86 10.41
N THR A 514 -21.55 -26.96 9.49
CA THR A 514 -22.40 -27.30 8.34
C THR A 514 -21.67 -28.22 7.36
N THR A 515 -22.32 -29.29 6.89
CA THR A 515 -21.75 -30.15 5.85
C THR A 515 -21.78 -29.43 4.51
N VAL A 516 -20.66 -29.44 3.81
CA VAL A 516 -20.48 -28.77 2.52
C VAL A 516 -19.77 -29.69 1.51
N VAL A 517 -20.09 -29.51 0.24
CA VAL A 517 -19.34 -30.07 -0.90
C VAL A 517 -18.67 -28.93 -1.64
N LEU A 518 -17.34 -28.97 -1.68
CA LEU A 518 -16.52 -28.05 -2.45
C LEU A 518 -16.14 -28.73 -3.76
N ASP A 519 -16.68 -28.26 -4.87
CA ASP A 519 -16.33 -28.70 -6.23
C ASP A 519 -15.45 -27.63 -6.89
N GLY A 520 -14.14 -27.79 -6.71
CA GLY A 520 -13.11 -26.97 -7.33
C GLY A 520 -12.94 -27.24 -8.83
N GLU A 521 -13.61 -28.23 -9.43
CA GLU A 521 -13.62 -28.40 -10.89
C GLU A 521 -14.68 -27.52 -11.55
N ARG A 522 -15.86 -27.43 -10.91
CA ARG A 522 -17.01 -26.68 -11.44
C ARG A 522 -17.11 -25.26 -10.92
N GLY A 523 -16.35 -24.90 -9.87
CA GLY A 523 -16.43 -23.58 -9.27
C GLY A 523 -17.61 -23.44 -8.30
N GLU A 524 -18.03 -24.54 -7.65
CA GLU A 524 -19.27 -24.60 -6.89
C GLU A 524 -19.02 -25.02 -5.42
N LEU A 525 -19.56 -24.25 -4.47
CA LEU A 525 -19.67 -24.63 -3.07
C LEU A 525 -21.14 -24.90 -2.76
N ARG A 526 -21.46 -26.13 -2.38
CA ARG A 526 -22.84 -26.54 -2.05
C ARG A 526 -22.99 -26.74 -0.55
N VAL A 527 -23.94 -26.01 0.03
CA VAL A 527 -24.29 -26.00 1.45
C VAL A 527 -25.35 -27.05 1.74
N SER A 528 -25.21 -27.79 2.84
CA SER A 528 -26.18 -28.81 3.27
C SER A 528 -26.62 -29.76 2.13
N PRO A 529 -25.67 -30.44 1.46
CA PRO A 529 -25.97 -31.30 0.33
C PRO A 529 -26.83 -32.50 0.75
N SER A 530 -27.70 -32.96 -0.15
CA SER A 530 -28.50 -34.17 0.10
C SER A 530 -27.61 -35.43 0.21
N GLU A 531 -28.06 -36.42 0.99
CA GLU A 531 -27.37 -37.71 1.14
C GLU A 531 -27.07 -38.39 -0.21
N SER A 532 -28.01 -38.28 -1.15
CA SER A 532 -27.84 -38.83 -2.51
C SER A 532 -26.67 -38.18 -3.27
N MET A 533 -26.41 -36.89 -3.02
CA MET A 533 -25.30 -36.17 -3.64
C MET A 533 -23.99 -36.51 -2.94
N ILE A 534 -23.97 -36.57 -1.61
CA ILE A 534 -22.81 -37.02 -0.84
C ILE A 534 -22.36 -38.40 -1.33
N GLN A 535 -23.30 -39.31 -1.56
CA GLN A 535 -23.02 -40.65 -2.05
C GLN A 535 -22.41 -40.64 -3.47
N LYS A 536 -22.98 -39.86 -4.41
CA LYS A 536 -22.41 -39.69 -5.75
C LYS A 536 -21.00 -39.11 -5.73
N VAL A 537 -20.74 -38.14 -4.86
CA VAL A 537 -19.41 -37.55 -4.72
C VAL A 537 -18.41 -38.56 -4.13
N ARG A 538 -18.82 -39.34 -3.12
CA ARG A 538 -17.99 -40.41 -2.56
C ARG A 538 -17.66 -41.50 -3.58
N GLU A 539 -18.63 -41.90 -4.39
CA GLU A 539 -18.42 -42.84 -5.50
C GLU A 539 -17.41 -42.29 -6.51
N ARG A 540 -17.55 -41.01 -6.89
CA ARG A 540 -16.61 -40.34 -7.78
C ARG A 540 -15.21 -40.23 -7.19
N GLU A 541 -15.07 -39.85 -5.93
CA GLU A 541 -13.78 -39.85 -5.21
C GLU A 541 -13.16 -41.26 -5.20
N HIS A 542 -13.97 -42.30 -4.98
CA HIS A 542 -13.50 -43.68 -4.99
C HIS A 542 -12.98 -44.10 -6.36
N THR A 543 -13.75 -43.83 -7.43
CA THR A 543 -13.34 -44.09 -8.81
C THR A 543 -12.01 -43.40 -9.13
N ILE A 544 -11.89 -42.10 -8.87
CA ILE A 544 -10.66 -41.33 -9.11
C ILE A 544 -9.48 -41.92 -8.33
N ARG A 545 -9.68 -42.30 -7.06
CA ARG A 545 -8.61 -42.94 -6.26
C ARG A 545 -8.20 -44.29 -6.83
N THR A 546 -9.14 -45.10 -7.30
CA THR A 546 -8.85 -46.41 -7.90
C THR A 546 -8.11 -46.27 -9.22
N GLU A 547 -8.52 -45.34 -10.08
CA GLU A 547 -7.83 -45.02 -11.34
C GLU A 547 -6.42 -44.50 -11.08
N LYS A 548 -6.27 -43.50 -10.19
CA LYS A 548 -4.95 -42.98 -9.80
C LYS A 548 -4.04 -44.06 -9.25
N SER A 549 -4.56 -44.98 -8.43
CA SER A 549 -3.78 -46.12 -7.90
C SER A 549 -3.34 -47.08 -9.01
N ARG A 550 -4.21 -47.35 -9.99
CA ARG A 550 -3.89 -48.17 -11.16
C ARG A 550 -2.82 -47.50 -12.02
N ASP A 551 -2.95 -46.21 -12.27
CA ASP A 551 -2.04 -45.44 -13.12
C ASP A 551 -0.66 -45.33 -12.47
N LEU A 552 -0.57 -45.07 -11.15
CA LEU A 552 0.68 -45.12 -10.38
C LEU A 552 1.38 -46.48 -10.46
N LYS A 553 0.64 -47.59 -10.40
CA LYS A 553 1.22 -48.94 -10.59
C LYS A 553 1.77 -49.15 -12.01
N ALA A 554 1.25 -48.41 -12.99
CA ALA A 554 1.68 -48.46 -14.39
C ALA A 554 2.68 -47.36 -14.75
N ALA A 555 3.00 -46.43 -13.84
CA ALA A 555 3.76 -45.22 -14.08
C ALA A 555 5.11 -45.46 -14.78
N HIS A 556 5.84 -46.51 -14.37
CA HIS A 556 7.15 -46.85 -14.94
C HIS A 556 7.09 -47.62 -16.27
N LYS A 557 5.91 -47.85 -16.84
CA LYS A 557 5.79 -48.47 -18.17
C LYS A 557 6.15 -47.43 -19.25
N PRO A 558 6.72 -47.86 -20.39
CA PRO A 558 6.97 -46.94 -21.48
C PRO A 558 5.66 -46.31 -21.98
N ALA A 559 5.66 -45.00 -22.19
CA ALA A 559 4.54 -44.29 -22.80
C ALA A 559 4.44 -44.63 -24.29
N LEU A 560 3.52 -45.54 -24.63
CA LEU A 560 3.26 -46.02 -25.98
C LEU A 560 1.85 -45.62 -26.41
N THR A 561 1.69 -45.13 -27.64
CA THR A 561 0.39 -44.96 -28.28
C THR A 561 -0.25 -46.31 -28.62
N ILE A 562 -1.54 -46.32 -28.96
CA ILE A 562 -2.28 -47.55 -29.33
C ILE A 562 -1.64 -48.25 -30.55
N ASP A 563 -1.03 -47.49 -31.46
CA ASP A 563 -0.30 -47.99 -32.63
C ASP A 563 1.20 -48.27 -32.36
N GLY A 564 1.64 -48.23 -31.09
CA GLY A 564 2.96 -48.68 -30.66
C GLY A 564 4.09 -47.65 -30.76
N ARG A 565 3.81 -46.38 -31.03
CA ARG A 565 4.82 -45.32 -31.06
C ARG A 565 5.17 -44.88 -29.65
N ARG A 566 6.46 -44.81 -29.35
CA ARG A 566 6.95 -44.30 -28.06
C ARG A 566 6.92 -42.77 -28.04
N ILE A 567 6.37 -42.22 -26.97
CA ILE A 567 6.40 -40.80 -26.64
C ILE A 567 7.29 -40.61 -25.41
N GLU A 568 8.06 -39.54 -25.40
CA GLU A 568 8.82 -39.16 -24.22
C GLU A 568 7.93 -38.32 -23.29
N VAL A 569 7.83 -38.74 -22.02
CA VAL A 569 7.10 -38.02 -20.98
C VAL A 569 8.12 -37.64 -19.93
N VAL A 570 8.30 -36.34 -19.72
CA VAL A 570 9.27 -35.78 -18.77
C VAL A 570 8.57 -34.83 -17.82
N ALA A 571 9.11 -34.68 -16.61
CA ALA A 571 8.63 -33.73 -15.63
C ALA A 571 9.43 -32.43 -15.68
N ASN A 572 8.73 -31.31 -15.59
CA ASN A 572 9.35 -30.00 -15.37
C ASN A 572 9.66 -29.88 -13.87
N ILE A 573 10.94 -29.74 -13.52
CA ILE A 573 11.39 -29.71 -12.12
C ILE A 573 12.03 -28.37 -11.78
N GLY A 574 11.71 -27.82 -10.60
CA GLY A 574 12.34 -26.61 -10.05
C GLY A 574 13.46 -26.91 -9.05
N GLY A 575 13.56 -28.16 -8.59
CA GLY A 575 14.60 -28.59 -7.66
C GLY A 575 14.61 -30.11 -7.38
N ILE A 576 15.47 -30.51 -6.44
CA ILE A 576 15.75 -31.94 -6.14
C ILE A 576 14.52 -32.67 -5.59
N LYS A 577 13.65 -32.00 -4.80
CA LYS A 577 12.41 -32.61 -4.32
C LYS A 577 11.43 -32.91 -5.43
N ASP A 578 11.25 -31.98 -6.36
CA ASP A 578 10.39 -32.16 -7.53
C ASP A 578 10.90 -33.33 -8.38
N ALA A 579 12.22 -33.48 -8.51
CA ALA A 579 12.81 -34.65 -9.17
C ALA A 579 12.47 -35.95 -8.43
N ALA A 580 12.62 -35.99 -7.11
CA ALA A 580 12.31 -37.17 -6.31
C ALA A 580 10.81 -37.54 -6.34
N GLU A 581 9.90 -36.56 -6.34
CA GLU A 581 8.46 -36.79 -6.52
C GLU A 581 8.14 -37.22 -7.95
N SER A 582 8.76 -36.62 -8.97
CA SER A 582 8.54 -36.96 -10.37
C SER A 582 8.92 -38.41 -10.67
N VAL A 583 10.03 -38.90 -10.11
CA VAL A 583 10.44 -40.30 -10.24
C VAL A 583 9.41 -41.26 -9.66
N LYS A 584 8.65 -40.87 -8.62
CA LYS A 584 7.56 -41.72 -8.11
C LYS A 584 6.36 -41.77 -9.06
N LEU A 585 6.25 -40.81 -9.98
CA LEU A 585 5.15 -40.66 -10.93
C LEU A 585 5.44 -41.27 -12.30
N GLY A 586 6.62 -41.88 -12.50
CA GLY A 586 7.06 -42.52 -13.74
C GLY A 586 8.35 -41.92 -14.25
#